data_AF-A0A0P9CP52-F1
#
_entry.id   AF-A0A0P9CP52-F1
#
_cell.length_a   1.000
_cell.length_b   1.000
_cell.length_c   1.000
_cell.angle_alpha   90.00
_cell.angle_beta   90.00
_cell.angle_gamma   90.00
#
_symmetry.space_group_name_H-M   'P 1'
#
loop_
_entity.id
_entity.type
_entity.pdbx_description
1 polymer ?
#
loop_
_entity_poly.entity_id
_entity_poly.type
_entity_poly.pdbx_seq_one_letter_code
_entity_poly.pdbx_strand_id
1 'polypeptide(L)'
;SLDQLNTYASVVLLDTPSRDVPRALLQALPGYVRDLGRGFAMIGGTDSFGAGGYRRTPADATGANIESMLPVSLDPLDTAQQPDLGLVMVIDRSGSMSEPAGGQRTKLDLAKEAVYQATLGLSQRDQVGLVVFDDQAETILPLQKLPSAIDIEQALGRFNDGGGTDILPGLQAAAQAITAANTKIKHIILMTDGLAPSNYSQLVTQLHDAGVTI
;
A
#
# COMPACT_ATOMS: atom_id res chain seq x y z
N SER A 1 15.57 -27.78 17.78
CA SER A 1 16.57 -27.06 18.61
C SER A 1 17.94 -27.22 17.97
N LEU A 2 18.96 -26.46 18.42
CA LEU A 2 20.33 -26.58 17.92
C LEU A 2 20.89 -28.01 18.07
N ASP A 3 20.63 -28.67 19.21
CA ASP A 3 21.06 -30.05 19.47
C ASP A 3 20.47 -31.05 18.48
N GLN A 4 19.19 -30.87 18.11
CA GLN A 4 18.54 -31.71 17.09
C GLN A 4 19.11 -31.49 15.69
N LEU A 5 19.62 -30.28 15.40
CA LEU A 5 20.24 -29.99 14.12
C LEU A 5 21.65 -30.55 14.02
N ASN A 6 22.36 -30.75 15.13
CA ASN A 6 23.73 -31.27 15.14
C ASN A 6 23.86 -32.68 14.54
N THR A 7 22.76 -33.44 14.45
CA THR A 7 22.75 -34.75 13.77
C THR A 7 22.81 -34.65 12.25
N TYR A 8 22.54 -33.47 11.68
CA TYR A 8 22.55 -33.23 10.24
C TYR A 8 23.83 -32.50 9.81
N ALA A 9 24.43 -32.94 8.70
CA ALA A 9 25.61 -32.29 8.13
C ALA A 9 25.29 -30.98 7.38
N SER A 10 24.08 -30.89 6.84
CA SER A 10 23.58 -29.67 6.18
C SER A 10 22.06 -29.56 6.21
N VAL A 11 21.55 -28.34 6.09
CA VAL A 11 20.12 -28.04 5.86
C VAL A 11 19.95 -27.35 4.52
N VAL A 12 18.94 -27.77 3.75
CA VAL A 12 18.59 -27.17 2.46
C VAL A 12 17.14 -26.71 2.47
N LEU A 13 16.89 -25.45 2.12
CA LEU A 13 15.56 -24.92 1.83
C LEU A 13 15.42 -24.78 0.32
N LEU A 14 14.36 -25.35 -0.25
CA LEU A 14 14.13 -25.36 -1.69
C LEU A 14 12.73 -24.86 -1.99
N ASP A 15 12.68 -23.68 -2.63
CA ASP A 15 11.49 -22.86 -2.85
C ASP A 15 10.44 -22.88 -1.72
N THR A 16 10.90 -22.86 -0.47
CA THR A 16 10.02 -23.04 0.70
C THR A 16 9.64 -21.68 1.24
N PRO A 17 8.37 -21.36 1.50
CA PRO A 17 7.99 -20.11 2.17
C PRO A 17 8.26 -20.18 3.67
N SER A 18 8.56 -19.04 4.31
CA SER A 18 8.97 -19.00 5.72
C SER A 18 7.88 -19.47 6.69
N ARG A 19 6.61 -19.36 6.30
CA ARG A 19 5.44 -19.84 7.06
C ARG A 19 5.40 -21.37 7.21
N ASP A 20 6.01 -22.09 6.28
CA ASP A 20 6.04 -23.55 6.29
C ASP A 20 7.26 -24.08 7.05
N VAL A 21 8.18 -23.19 7.44
CA VAL A 21 9.34 -23.53 8.27
C VAL A 21 9.02 -23.24 9.74
N PRO A 22 9.19 -24.21 10.66
CA PRO A 22 8.96 -23.97 12.08
C PRO A 22 9.80 -22.80 12.62
N ARG A 23 9.19 -21.91 13.39
CA ARG A 23 9.90 -20.74 13.98
C ARG A 23 11.14 -21.14 14.79
N ALA A 24 11.04 -22.22 15.55
CA ALA A 24 12.17 -22.74 16.33
C ALA A 24 13.33 -23.23 15.46
N LEU A 25 13.05 -23.69 14.24
CA LEU A 25 14.08 -24.04 13.26
C LEU A 25 14.73 -22.76 12.72
N LEU A 26 13.92 -21.79 12.27
CA LEU A 26 14.42 -20.50 11.77
C LEU A 26 15.34 -19.78 12.78
N GLN A 27 15.01 -19.84 14.08
CA GLN A 27 15.84 -19.29 15.16
C GLN A 27 17.14 -20.06 15.41
N ALA A 28 17.17 -21.36 15.12
CA ALA A 28 18.33 -22.21 15.39
C ALA A 28 19.33 -22.24 14.21
N LEU A 29 18.89 -21.91 13.00
CA LEU A 29 19.72 -21.94 11.80
C LEU A 29 20.98 -21.03 11.87
N PRO A 30 20.91 -19.79 12.38
CA PRO A 30 22.09 -18.93 12.47
C PRO A 30 23.20 -19.56 13.33
N GLY A 31 22.85 -20.08 14.51
CA GLY A 31 23.79 -20.81 15.36
C GLY A 31 24.26 -22.14 14.75
N TYR A 32 23.40 -22.82 13.98
CA TYR A 32 23.78 -24.06 13.29
C TYR A 32 24.90 -23.83 12.26
N VAL A 33 24.85 -22.73 11.52
CA VAL A 33 25.90 -22.38 10.54
C VAL A 33 27.12 -21.78 11.23
N ARG A 34 26.93 -20.78 12.10
CA ARG A 34 28.01 -20.03 12.74
C ARG A 34 28.75 -20.85 13.80
N ASP A 35 28.01 -21.47 14.73
CA ASP A 35 28.57 -22.05 15.95
C ASP A 35 28.94 -23.53 15.75
N LEU A 36 28.16 -24.27 14.94
CA LEU A 36 28.46 -25.68 14.61
C LEU A 36 29.21 -25.86 13.29
N GLY A 37 29.40 -24.80 12.49
CA GLY A 37 30.15 -24.86 11.23
C GLY A 37 29.52 -25.76 10.15
N ARG A 38 28.19 -25.92 10.17
CA ARG A 38 27.46 -26.84 9.29
C ARG A 38 26.98 -26.16 8.00
N GLY A 39 26.69 -26.97 6.99
CA GLY A 39 26.27 -26.46 5.68
C GLY A 39 24.83 -25.95 5.67
N PHE A 40 24.60 -24.78 5.09
CA PHE A 40 23.27 -24.29 4.78
C PHE A 40 23.19 -23.89 3.32
N ALA A 41 22.14 -24.32 2.63
CA ALA A 41 21.83 -23.89 1.28
C ALA A 41 20.37 -23.45 1.18
N MET A 42 20.15 -22.35 0.46
CA MET A 42 18.82 -21.85 0.16
C MET A 42 18.70 -21.67 -1.35
N ILE A 43 17.78 -22.41 -1.96
CA ILE A 43 17.46 -22.34 -3.39
C ILE A 43 16.11 -21.66 -3.49
N GLY A 44 16.10 -20.44 -4.03
CA GLY A 44 14.85 -19.70 -4.19
C GLY A 44 14.03 -20.09 -5.40
N GLY A 45 12.83 -19.55 -5.45
CA GLY A 45 11.86 -19.62 -6.53
C GLY A 45 10.75 -18.59 -6.30
N THR A 46 9.51 -18.89 -6.68
CA THR A 46 8.39 -17.94 -6.59
C THR A 46 7.93 -17.68 -5.16
N ASP A 47 8.17 -18.62 -4.24
CA ASP A 47 7.66 -18.61 -2.87
C ASP A 47 8.75 -18.39 -1.81
N SER A 48 9.95 -17.95 -2.22
CA SER A 48 11.12 -17.81 -1.34
C SER A 48 11.60 -16.38 -1.15
N PHE A 49 12.66 -16.21 -0.34
CA PHE A 49 13.33 -14.93 -0.10
C PHE A 49 12.35 -13.81 0.33
N GLY A 50 12.30 -12.69 -0.40
CA GLY A 50 11.45 -11.54 -0.11
C GLY A 50 9.96 -11.85 -0.16
N ALA A 51 9.50 -12.54 -1.21
CA ALA A 51 8.10 -12.95 -1.38
C ALA A 51 7.70 -14.06 -0.39
N GLY A 52 8.64 -14.95 -0.07
CA GLY A 52 8.49 -16.02 0.92
C GLY A 52 8.46 -15.57 2.38
N GLY A 53 8.51 -14.26 2.65
CA GLY A 53 8.35 -13.73 4.02
C GLY A 53 9.55 -13.95 4.94
N TYR A 54 10.74 -14.19 4.39
CA TYR A 54 11.94 -14.43 5.21
C TYR A 54 12.45 -13.18 5.94
N ARG A 55 12.05 -11.98 5.48
CA ARG A 55 12.36 -10.68 6.11
C ARG A 55 11.93 -10.56 7.57
N ARG A 56 10.81 -11.21 7.93
CA ARG A 56 10.21 -11.13 9.27
C ARG A 56 10.48 -12.38 10.10
N THR A 57 11.47 -13.17 9.70
CA THR A 57 11.79 -14.39 10.44
C THR A 57 12.46 -14.05 11.76
N PRO A 58 12.21 -14.86 12.80
CA PRO A 58 12.71 -14.52 14.12
C PRO A 58 14.24 -14.65 14.17
N ALA A 59 14.89 -13.70 14.85
CA ALA A 59 16.32 -13.77 15.12
C ALA A 59 16.62 -14.74 16.27
N ASP A 60 17.87 -15.21 16.30
CA ASP A 60 18.46 -15.94 17.42
C ASP A 60 18.77 -14.99 18.60
N ALA A 61 19.32 -15.54 19.69
CA ALA A 61 19.66 -14.76 20.88
C ALA A 61 20.76 -13.69 20.65
N THR A 62 21.48 -13.77 19.53
CA THR A 62 22.53 -12.80 19.14
C THR A 62 22.01 -11.72 18.19
N GLY A 63 20.73 -11.79 17.80
CA GLY A 63 20.14 -10.91 16.79
C GLY A 63 20.41 -11.35 15.35
N ALA A 64 21.10 -12.48 15.15
CA ALA A 64 21.33 -13.05 13.82
C ALA A 64 20.08 -13.77 13.32
N ASN A 65 19.77 -13.62 12.05
CA ASN A 65 18.62 -14.27 11.41
C ASN A 65 19.09 -15.05 10.17
N ILE A 66 18.13 -15.58 9.41
CA ILE A 66 18.42 -16.37 8.21
C ILE A 66 19.23 -15.59 7.15
N GLU A 67 19.06 -14.27 7.06
CA GLU A 67 19.79 -13.41 6.13
C GLU A 67 21.25 -13.24 6.57
N SER A 68 21.51 -13.21 7.88
CA SER A 68 22.87 -13.06 8.43
C SER A 68 23.84 -14.18 8.04
N MET A 69 23.33 -15.33 7.60
CA MET A 69 24.12 -16.49 7.16
C MET A 69 24.17 -16.65 5.63
N LEU A 70 23.52 -15.77 4.88
CA LEU A 70 23.50 -15.80 3.42
C LEU A 70 24.43 -14.72 2.84
N PRO A 71 25.08 -14.97 1.68
CA PRO A 71 25.89 -13.96 0.99
C PRO A 71 25.04 -12.94 0.21
N VAL A 72 23.72 -13.05 0.28
CA VAL A 72 22.76 -12.21 -0.43
C VAL A 72 21.84 -11.54 0.57
N SER A 73 21.48 -10.29 0.31
CA SER A 73 20.43 -9.62 1.07
C SER A 73 19.06 -10.17 0.62
N LEU A 74 18.20 -10.43 1.59
CA LEU A 74 16.81 -10.85 1.36
C LEU A 74 15.89 -9.66 1.15
N ASP A 75 16.42 -8.44 1.30
CA ASP A 75 15.79 -7.23 0.85
C ASP A 75 16.04 -7.10 -0.67
N PRO A 76 14.99 -7.05 -1.51
CA PRO A 76 15.19 -6.66 -2.90
C PRO A 76 15.82 -5.27 -2.91
N LEU A 77 17.01 -5.15 -3.52
CA LEU A 77 17.86 -3.95 -3.60
C LEU A 77 17.20 -2.72 -4.28
N ASP A 78 15.90 -2.72 -4.52
CA ASP A 78 15.26 -1.79 -5.44
C ASP A 78 14.16 -0.93 -4.81
N THR A 79 14.49 -0.28 -3.68
CA THR A 79 13.76 0.93 -3.27
C THR A 79 13.94 2.07 -4.29
N ALA A 80 14.94 1.98 -5.18
CA ALA A 80 15.15 2.91 -6.29
C ALA A 80 14.20 2.67 -7.48
N GLN A 81 13.67 1.45 -7.65
CA GLN A 81 12.65 1.12 -8.65
C GLN A 81 11.23 0.93 -8.12
N GLN A 82 10.96 1.18 -6.82
CA GLN A 82 9.57 1.39 -6.43
C GLN A 82 9.01 2.55 -7.26
N PRO A 83 8.03 2.29 -8.15
CA PRO A 83 7.47 3.34 -8.97
C PRO A 83 6.85 4.35 -8.03
N ASP A 84 7.13 5.64 -8.25
CA ASP A 84 6.39 6.68 -7.57
C ASP A 84 4.92 6.62 -7.98
N LEU A 85 4.05 6.67 -6.99
CA LEU A 85 2.60 6.66 -7.16
C LEU A 85 2.07 8.09 -7.16
N GLY A 86 1.29 8.42 -8.17
CA GLY A 86 0.35 9.54 -8.13
C GLY A 86 -1.01 8.99 -7.75
N LEU A 87 -1.55 9.44 -6.62
CA LEU A 87 -2.86 9.04 -6.12
C LEU A 87 -3.76 10.26 -6.02
N VAL A 88 -4.90 10.26 -6.72
CA VAL A 88 -5.95 11.27 -6.52
C VAL A 88 -7.17 10.62 -5.92
N MET A 89 -7.52 11.00 -4.71
CA MET A 89 -8.74 10.54 -4.04
C MET A 89 -9.87 11.50 -4.35
N VAL A 90 -11.01 10.95 -4.75
CA VAL A 90 -12.21 11.68 -5.16
C VAL A 90 -13.35 11.27 -4.25
N ILE A 91 -13.81 12.18 -3.39
CA ILE A 91 -14.85 11.90 -2.39
C ILE A 91 -16.15 12.57 -2.81
N ASP A 92 -17.21 11.78 -2.87
CA ASP A 92 -18.59 12.24 -2.93
C ASP A 92 -18.99 12.84 -1.57
N ARG A 93 -19.53 14.06 -1.58
CA ARG A 93 -20.09 14.70 -0.38
C ARG A 93 -21.59 14.94 -0.49
N SER A 94 -22.28 14.25 -1.39
CA SER A 94 -23.73 14.32 -1.56
C SER A 94 -24.50 14.08 -0.26
N GLY A 95 -25.75 14.52 -0.24
CA GLY A 95 -26.60 14.41 0.95
C GLY A 95 -26.73 12.98 1.50
N SER A 96 -26.62 11.94 0.66
CA SER A 96 -26.64 10.54 1.09
C SER A 96 -25.35 10.10 1.80
N MET A 97 -24.26 10.84 1.66
CA MET A 97 -23.01 10.62 2.40
C MET A 97 -23.09 11.13 3.85
N SER A 98 -24.07 11.98 4.16
CA SER A 98 -24.41 12.36 5.54
C SER A 98 -25.17 11.25 6.29
N GLU A 99 -25.65 10.21 5.58
CA GLU A 99 -26.38 9.11 6.21
C GLU A 99 -25.46 8.27 7.13
N PRO A 100 -26.02 7.72 8.22
CA PRO A 100 -25.26 6.83 9.10
C PRO A 100 -24.80 5.58 8.37
N ALA A 101 -23.52 5.24 8.51
CA ALA A 101 -22.92 4.03 7.95
C ALA A 101 -22.75 2.91 8.99
N GLY A 102 -23.47 3.01 10.11
CA GLY A 102 -23.38 2.11 11.26
C GLY A 102 -22.90 2.85 12.51
N GLY A 103 -23.71 2.82 13.57
CA GLY A 103 -23.42 3.55 14.81
C GLY A 103 -23.64 5.06 14.66
N GLN A 104 -22.74 5.85 15.24
CA GLN A 104 -22.82 7.34 15.26
C GLN A 104 -22.03 8.02 14.13
N ARG A 105 -21.42 7.25 13.21
CA ARG A 105 -20.57 7.79 12.12
C ARG A 105 -21.32 7.83 10.80
N THR A 106 -21.09 8.88 10.02
CA THR A 106 -21.63 9.04 8.67
C THR A 106 -20.78 8.29 7.63
N LYS A 107 -21.32 8.06 6.43
CA LYS A 107 -20.53 7.52 5.30
C LYS A 107 -19.36 8.45 4.96
N LEU A 108 -19.57 9.76 5.05
CA LEU A 108 -18.52 10.76 4.85
C LEU A 108 -17.39 10.63 5.87
N ASP A 109 -17.70 10.37 7.15
CA ASP A 109 -16.68 10.14 8.19
C ASP A 109 -15.84 8.90 7.88
N LEU A 110 -16.47 7.83 7.40
CA LEU A 110 -15.76 6.63 6.99
C LEU A 110 -14.90 6.87 5.74
N ALA A 111 -15.36 7.66 4.78
CA ALA A 111 -14.57 8.03 3.61
C ALA A 111 -13.34 8.87 4.02
N LYS A 112 -13.50 9.83 4.93
CA LYS A 112 -12.38 10.61 5.49
C LYS A 112 -11.36 9.72 6.21
N GLU A 113 -11.83 8.76 7.01
CA GLU A 113 -10.96 7.78 7.66
C GLU A 113 -10.23 6.91 6.63
N ALA A 114 -10.92 6.44 5.59
CA ALA A 114 -10.30 5.65 4.53
C ALA A 114 -9.20 6.43 3.80
N VAL A 115 -9.43 7.72 3.53
CA VAL A 115 -8.40 8.62 2.97
C VAL A 115 -7.21 8.73 3.90
N TYR A 116 -7.42 8.98 5.20
CA TYR A 116 -6.33 9.05 6.16
C TYR A 116 -5.52 7.75 6.19
N GLN A 117 -6.17 6.60 6.29
CA GLN A 117 -5.49 5.30 6.27
C GLN A 117 -4.73 5.03 4.96
N ALA A 118 -5.29 5.44 3.82
CA ALA A 118 -4.60 5.33 2.53
C ALA A 118 -3.29 6.13 2.53
N THR A 119 -3.28 7.33 3.12
CA THR A 119 -2.07 8.15 3.20
C THR A 119 -0.98 7.58 4.10
N LEU A 120 -1.32 6.78 5.11
CA LEU A 120 -0.34 6.09 5.98
C LEU A 120 0.43 4.99 5.24
N GLY A 121 -0.13 4.46 4.15
CA GLY A 121 0.53 3.48 3.29
C GLY A 121 1.45 4.09 2.23
N LEU A 122 1.42 5.41 2.06
CA LEU A 122 2.22 6.12 1.06
C LEU A 122 3.63 6.43 1.56
N SER A 123 4.56 6.48 0.63
CA SER A 123 5.93 6.90 0.86
C SER A 123 6.11 8.41 0.60
N GLN A 124 7.20 9.00 1.10
CA GLN A 124 7.56 10.40 0.85
C GLN A 124 7.87 10.73 -0.62
N ARG A 125 7.96 9.72 -1.49
CA ARG A 125 8.16 9.87 -2.93
C ARG A 125 6.84 9.99 -3.69
N ASP A 126 5.74 9.54 -3.08
CA ASP A 126 4.43 9.50 -3.70
C ASP A 126 3.77 10.89 -3.68
N GLN A 127 2.88 11.09 -4.64
CA GLN A 127 2.06 12.28 -4.75
C GLN A 127 0.62 11.94 -4.40
N VAL A 128 -0.01 12.78 -3.60
CA VAL A 128 -1.39 12.62 -3.17
C VAL A 128 -2.18 13.90 -3.46
N GLY A 129 -3.38 13.73 -4.00
CA GLY A 129 -4.36 14.79 -4.22
C GLY A 129 -5.71 14.38 -3.65
N LEU A 130 -6.50 15.38 -3.25
CA LEU A 130 -7.84 15.18 -2.72
C LEU A 130 -8.80 16.15 -3.40
N VAL A 131 -9.80 15.58 -4.07
CA VAL A 131 -10.91 16.28 -4.70
C VAL A 131 -12.19 15.84 -3.99
N VAL A 132 -13.07 16.79 -3.71
CA VAL A 132 -14.42 16.51 -3.24
C VAL A 132 -15.41 16.98 -4.29
N PHE A 133 -16.54 16.30 -4.43
CA PHE A 133 -17.55 16.71 -5.39
C PHE A 133 -18.96 16.51 -4.85
N ASP A 134 -19.85 17.39 -5.30
CA ASP A 134 -21.30 17.28 -5.21
C ASP A 134 -21.88 17.58 -6.61
N ASP A 135 -22.48 18.75 -6.82
CA ASP A 135 -22.78 19.29 -8.15
C ASP A 135 -21.57 19.97 -8.81
N GLN A 136 -20.55 20.32 -8.01
CA GLN A 136 -19.29 20.92 -8.47
C GLN A 136 -18.10 20.22 -7.82
N ALA A 137 -16.95 20.25 -8.50
CA ALA A 137 -15.71 19.74 -7.93
C ALA A 137 -14.95 20.84 -7.19
N GLU A 138 -14.44 20.50 -6.01
CA GLU A 138 -13.53 21.33 -5.23
C GLU A 138 -12.23 20.56 -4.97
N THR A 139 -11.10 21.16 -5.30
CA THR A 139 -9.78 20.60 -4.97
C THR A 139 -9.38 21.03 -3.57
N ILE A 140 -9.47 20.11 -2.62
CA ILE A 140 -9.11 20.36 -1.21
C ILE A 140 -7.60 20.29 -1.01
N LEU A 141 -6.97 19.32 -1.68
CA LEU A 141 -5.52 19.16 -1.70
C LEU A 141 -5.07 19.03 -3.17
N PRO A 142 -4.31 20.00 -3.71
CA PRO A 142 -3.73 19.84 -5.03
C PRO A 142 -2.78 18.65 -5.03
N LEU A 143 -2.64 17.97 -6.18
CA LEU A 143 -1.73 16.84 -6.29
C LEU A 143 -0.29 17.29 -6.02
N GLN A 144 0.27 16.81 -4.91
CA GLN A 144 1.59 17.19 -4.44
C GLN A 144 2.24 16.04 -3.69
N LYS A 145 3.53 16.14 -3.38
CA LYS A 145 4.21 15.15 -2.51
C LYS A 145 3.46 15.01 -1.18
N LEU A 146 3.49 13.80 -0.62
CA LEU A 146 2.83 13.47 0.65
C LEU A 146 3.07 14.56 1.72
N PRO A 147 2.03 15.33 2.09
CA PRO A 147 2.16 16.37 3.12
C PRO A 147 2.19 15.74 4.52
N SER A 148 2.34 16.56 5.56
CA SER A 148 2.36 16.04 6.93
C SER A 148 0.98 15.47 7.32
N ALA A 149 0.96 14.53 8.26
CA ALA A 149 -0.30 13.97 8.77
C ALA A 149 -1.26 15.06 9.29
N ILE A 150 -0.70 16.13 9.88
CA ILE A 150 -1.46 17.28 10.37
C ILE A 150 -2.14 18.03 9.22
N ASP A 151 -1.45 18.25 8.10
CA ASP A 151 -2.01 18.94 6.94
C ASP A 151 -3.13 18.11 6.28
N ILE A 152 -2.98 16.78 6.28
CA ILE A 152 -4.01 15.85 5.78
C ILE A 152 -5.25 15.91 6.67
N GLU A 153 -5.09 15.84 7.99
CA GLU A 153 -6.20 15.96 8.94
C GLU A 153 -6.92 17.30 8.79
N GLN A 154 -6.16 18.40 8.64
CA GLN A 154 -6.74 19.71 8.38
C GLN A 154 -7.50 19.74 7.06
N ALA A 155 -6.94 19.20 5.98
CA ALA A 155 -7.61 19.11 4.68
C ALA A 155 -8.95 18.34 4.78
N LEU A 156 -8.96 17.20 5.47
CA LEU A 156 -10.16 16.40 5.71
C LEU A 156 -11.22 17.13 6.56
N GLY A 157 -10.81 18.09 7.39
CA GLY A 157 -11.71 18.94 8.17
C GLY A 157 -12.33 20.12 7.40
N ARG A 158 -11.89 20.42 6.17
CA ARG A 158 -12.30 21.64 5.43
C ARG A 158 -13.64 21.50 4.69
N PHE A 159 -14.12 20.29 4.50
CA PHE A 159 -15.36 20.04 3.76
C PHE A 159 -16.36 19.27 4.62
N ASN A 160 -17.63 19.62 4.44
CA ASN A 160 -18.78 18.96 5.05
C ASN A 160 -19.69 18.42 3.93
N ASP A 161 -20.81 17.85 4.33
CA ASP A 161 -21.88 17.46 3.44
C ASP A 161 -22.33 18.61 2.54
N GLY A 162 -22.56 18.27 1.28
CA GLY A 162 -23.05 19.13 0.22
C GLY A 162 -24.42 18.68 -0.27
N GLY A 163 -24.82 19.17 -1.44
CA GLY A 163 -26.10 18.86 -2.07
C GLY A 163 -25.90 18.42 -3.52
N GLY A 164 -26.69 17.43 -3.94
CA GLY A 164 -26.60 16.86 -5.30
C GLY A 164 -25.50 15.81 -5.45
N THR A 165 -25.43 15.19 -6.63
CA THR A 165 -24.47 14.14 -6.97
C THR A 165 -24.18 14.14 -8.47
N ASP A 166 -23.06 14.72 -8.90
CA ASP A 166 -22.51 14.59 -10.25
C ASP A 166 -21.04 14.16 -10.18
N ILE A 167 -20.76 12.93 -10.63
CA ILE A 167 -19.41 12.36 -10.60
C ILE A 167 -18.50 13.02 -11.64
N LEU A 168 -19.06 13.54 -12.74
CA LEU A 168 -18.28 14.00 -13.88
C LEU A 168 -17.32 15.14 -13.52
N PRO A 169 -17.72 16.23 -12.83
CA PRO A 169 -16.81 17.30 -12.45
C PRO A 169 -15.67 16.80 -11.54
N GLY A 170 -15.99 15.93 -10.58
CA GLY A 170 -15.00 15.37 -9.65
C GLY A 170 -13.95 14.53 -10.37
N LEU A 171 -14.42 13.65 -11.27
CA LEU A 171 -13.53 12.81 -12.07
C LEU A 171 -12.72 13.64 -13.08
N GLN A 172 -13.28 14.70 -13.66
CA GLN A 172 -12.55 15.61 -14.56
C GLN A 172 -11.42 16.35 -13.84
N ALA A 173 -11.70 16.88 -12.65
CA ALA A 173 -10.67 17.55 -11.84
C ALA A 173 -9.54 16.57 -11.47
N ALA A 174 -9.90 15.33 -11.09
CA ALA A 174 -8.93 14.28 -10.80
C ALA A 174 -8.12 13.87 -12.04
N ALA A 175 -8.78 13.71 -13.19
CA ALA A 175 -8.17 13.41 -14.48
C ALA A 175 -7.12 14.46 -14.86
N GLN A 176 -7.46 15.74 -14.72
CA GLN A 176 -6.56 16.85 -15.02
C GLN A 176 -5.33 16.84 -14.11
N ALA A 177 -5.53 16.62 -12.81
CA ALA A 177 -4.44 16.55 -11.84
C ALA A 177 -3.51 15.36 -12.10
N ILE A 178 -4.07 14.15 -12.26
CA ILE A 178 -3.26 12.93 -12.40
C ILE A 178 -2.55 12.83 -13.75
N THR A 179 -3.14 13.37 -14.82
CA THR A 179 -2.51 13.35 -16.14
C THR A 179 -1.25 14.22 -16.14
N ALA A 180 -1.27 15.36 -15.44
CA ALA A 180 -0.12 16.24 -15.24
C ALA A 180 0.93 15.70 -14.26
N ALA A 181 0.62 14.64 -13.50
CA ALA A 181 1.53 14.04 -12.53
C ALA A 181 2.75 13.42 -13.23
N ASN A 182 3.94 13.73 -12.68
CA ASN A 182 5.19 13.10 -13.08
C ASN A 182 5.49 11.90 -12.18
N THR A 183 4.64 10.88 -12.26
CA THR A 183 4.74 9.62 -11.50
C THR A 183 4.59 8.44 -12.45
N LYS A 184 5.27 7.33 -12.16
CA LYS A 184 5.23 6.10 -12.97
C LYS A 184 3.89 5.38 -12.86
N ILE A 185 3.30 5.35 -11.67
CA ILE A 185 1.95 4.80 -11.45
C ILE A 185 0.99 5.95 -11.22
N LYS A 186 -0.21 5.84 -11.79
CA LYS A 186 -1.27 6.84 -11.69
C LYS A 186 -2.57 6.15 -11.33
N HIS A 187 -3.12 6.49 -10.18
CA HIS A 187 -4.36 5.92 -9.68
C HIS A 187 -5.30 7.02 -9.20
N ILE A 188 -6.57 6.86 -9.52
CA ILE A 188 -7.68 7.61 -8.94
C ILE A 188 -8.46 6.64 -8.05
N ILE A 189 -8.88 7.07 -6.87
CA ILE A 189 -9.83 6.30 -6.04
C ILE A 189 -11.10 7.13 -5.92
N LEU A 190 -12.20 6.63 -6.49
CA LEU A 190 -13.51 7.24 -6.41
C LEU A 190 -14.32 6.63 -5.26
N MET A 191 -14.72 7.46 -4.30
CA MET A 191 -15.54 7.08 -3.15
C MET A 191 -16.92 7.75 -3.28
N THR A 192 -17.92 6.98 -3.69
CA THR A 192 -19.32 7.41 -3.86
C THR A 192 -20.24 6.27 -3.45
N ASP A 193 -21.50 6.58 -3.14
CA ASP A 193 -22.54 5.58 -2.89
C ASP A 193 -23.20 5.06 -4.19
N GLY A 194 -22.72 5.53 -5.35
CA GLY A 194 -23.07 4.99 -6.67
C GLY A 194 -24.38 5.51 -7.26
N LEU A 195 -25.05 6.45 -6.59
CA LEU A 195 -26.28 7.08 -7.07
C LEU A 195 -25.97 8.33 -7.91
N ALA A 196 -25.45 8.13 -9.11
CA ALA A 196 -25.12 9.23 -10.01
C ALA A 196 -25.49 8.94 -11.47
N PRO A 197 -25.71 9.98 -12.31
CA PRO A 197 -25.86 9.83 -13.74
C PRO A 197 -24.63 9.13 -14.36
N SER A 198 -24.82 8.21 -15.30
CA SER A 198 -23.75 7.49 -15.99
C SER A 198 -23.13 8.29 -17.15
N ASN A 199 -22.74 9.55 -16.88
CA ASN A 199 -22.18 10.49 -17.86
C ASN A 199 -20.64 10.43 -17.99
N TYR A 200 -19.94 9.63 -17.18
CA TYR A 200 -18.48 9.64 -17.05
C TYR A 200 -17.75 8.45 -17.73
N SER A 201 -18.47 7.53 -18.37
CA SER A 201 -17.90 6.30 -18.96
C SER A 201 -16.82 6.58 -20.03
N GLN A 202 -17.03 7.58 -20.88
CA GLN A 202 -16.05 7.98 -21.88
C GLN A 202 -14.73 8.47 -21.25
N LEU A 203 -14.83 9.21 -20.15
CA LEU A 203 -13.66 9.71 -19.42
C LEU A 203 -12.88 8.57 -18.76
N VAL A 204 -13.58 7.58 -18.18
CA VAL A 204 -12.97 6.38 -17.62
C VAL A 204 -12.18 5.61 -18.69
N THR A 205 -12.75 5.43 -19.89
CA THR A 205 -12.03 4.79 -21.01
C THR A 205 -10.78 5.56 -21.41
N GLN A 206 -10.88 6.89 -21.55
CA GLN A 206 -9.73 7.73 -21.88
C GLN A 206 -8.61 7.65 -20.83
N LEU A 207 -8.98 7.62 -19.55
CA LEU A 207 -8.01 7.49 -18.44
C LEU A 207 -7.32 6.13 -18.45
N HIS A 208 -8.08 5.06 -18.68
CA HIS A 208 -7.52 3.71 -18.81
C HIS A 208 -6.55 3.62 -19.99
N ASP A 209 -6.90 4.17 -21.15
CA ASP A 209 -6.02 4.22 -22.33
C ASP A 209 -4.75 5.07 -22.09
N ALA A 210 -4.82 6.05 -21.19
CA ALA A 210 -3.68 6.84 -20.73
C ALA A 210 -2.86 6.15 -19.62
N GLY A 211 -3.20 4.92 -19.24
CA GLY A 211 -2.50 4.14 -18.20
C GLY A 211 -2.85 4.55 -16.78
N VAL A 212 -3.98 5.24 -16.57
CA VAL A 212 -4.50 5.60 -15.25
C VAL A 212 -5.53 4.57 -14.80
N THR A 213 -5.37 4.04 -13.60
CA THR A 213 -6.37 3.15 -12.98
C THR A 213 -7.37 3.95 -12.15
N ILE A 214 -8.64 3.53 -12.12
CA ILE A 214 -9.72 4.11 -11.30
C ILE A 214 -10.36 3.01 -10.47
#